data_AF-A0A838F169-F1
#
_entry.id   AF-A0A838F169-F1
#
_cell.length_a   1.000
_cell.length_b   1.000
_cell.length_c   1.000
_cell.angle_alpha   90.00
_cell.angle_beta   90.00
_cell.angle_gamma   90.00
#
_symmetry.space_group_name_H-M   'P 1'
#
loop_
_entity.id
_entity.type
_entity.pdbx_description
1 polymer ?
#
loop_
_entity_poly.entity_id
_entity_poly.type
_entity_poly.pdbx_seq_one_letter_code
_entity_poly.pdbx_strand_id
1 'polypeptide(L)'
;MKSFIAFALVTTFSFAAMAQSLEVISPLNADLDHPNDDRLIEPTSPILGKNLVLRIKSDKRHPEIILKELREEYPTLNREIQLASIAYFKTLVNPLKTYCTTAKKEESNDKAIEVVETAAIPIEVLAPLHENYTGHLQSLRNNYVEKSASKIEDQARKSALAYQNQRYDCDVVHQLDTMESKIKKYLPKRFDKLVDLHHKVSSPEAAFPRIQFSVNGFTQHVFGELFKIPYARLSGILKVVYEAQVEWIAARELDKPVERYFTAFEKKATAAGYLPREILLVLAYSTRNMPSLDVQYGYDTEKALLLEVYFWKIHTHRDYVTKKFEKDIFPNAVMKRNPGLYHYATSALMACEVRLHGYSGAMARLMALGNKIGYKVHKLIGELAGKEGKKGIKEIRETAKRQAFGPGVDAGKYGGSYGLKLCKTTPKEHWLKNEPTSAPKTNEGDVPSELDADDLSPELEEVL
;
A
#
# COMPACT_ATOMS: atom_id res chain seq x y z
N MET A 1 -51.25 -41.92 40.39
CA MET A 1 -50.06 -41.77 41.25
C MET A 1 -49.41 -40.44 40.87
N LYS A 2 -49.76 -39.33 41.55
CA LYS A 2 -49.06 -38.76 42.74
C LYS A 2 -47.58 -38.46 42.40
N SER A 3 -47.03 -37.24 42.33
CA SER A 3 -47.39 -35.87 42.79
C SER A 3 -46.53 -34.85 41.97
N PHE A 4 -47.01 -33.71 41.43
CA PHE A 4 -47.10 -32.34 42.01
C PHE A 4 -46.10 -32.04 43.16
N ILE A 5 -45.23 -31.02 43.12
CA ILE A 5 -45.43 -29.57 43.42
C ILE A 5 -44.14 -28.82 42.97
N ALA A 6 -44.17 -27.92 41.96
CA ALA A 6 -44.11 -26.44 42.01
C ALA A 6 -43.03 -25.77 42.90
N PHE A 7 -42.16 -24.94 42.31
CA PHE A 7 -41.94 -23.54 42.73
C PHE A 7 -41.16 -22.75 41.66
N ALA A 8 -41.75 -21.66 41.20
CA ALA A 8 -41.09 -20.63 40.42
C ALA A 8 -40.23 -19.75 41.36
N LEU A 9 -39.01 -19.41 40.95
CA LEU A 9 -38.38 -18.17 41.41
C LEU A 9 -37.43 -17.63 40.32
N VAL A 10 -37.65 -16.35 40.04
CA VAL A 10 -36.94 -15.46 39.13
C VAL A 10 -35.46 -15.37 39.49
N THR A 11 -34.56 -15.57 38.53
CA THR A 11 -33.29 -14.84 38.45
C THR A 11 -32.87 -14.68 37.00
N THR A 12 -32.83 -13.41 36.59
CA THR A 12 -32.04 -12.88 35.49
C THR A 12 -30.61 -13.42 35.54
N PHE A 13 -30.19 -14.18 34.51
CA PHE A 13 -28.78 -14.31 34.17
C PHE A 13 -28.61 -14.06 32.67
N SER A 14 -28.03 -12.90 32.39
CA SER A 14 -27.56 -12.44 31.11
C SER A 14 -26.76 -13.53 30.40
N PHE A 15 -27.05 -13.76 29.12
CA PHE A 15 -26.14 -14.44 28.18
C PHE A 15 -24.92 -13.54 27.89
N ALA A 16 -24.12 -13.30 28.93
CA ALA A 16 -22.75 -12.82 28.89
C ALA A 16 -21.84 -14.06 29.01
N ALA A 17 -21.88 -14.94 28.01
CA ALA A 17 -21.02 -16.13 27.94
C ALA A 17 -20.85 -16.63 26.49
N MET A 18 -20.69 -15.71 25.53
CA MET A 18 -20.20 -16.00 24.18
C MET A 18 -19.33 -14.85 23.64
N ALA A 19 -18.54 -14.23 24.52
CA ALA A 19 -17.62 -13.14 24.18
C ALA A 19 -16.16 -13.45 24.56
N GLN A 20 -15.84 -14.69 24.93
CA GLN A 20 -14.47 -15.10 25.29
C GLN A 20 -14.02 -16.25 24.40
N SER A 21 -13.52 -15.93 23.20
CA SER A 21 -12.44 -16.68 22.53
C SER A 21 -11.88 -15.96 21.29
N LEU A 22 -11.83 -14.62 21.30
CA LEU A 22 -11.08 -13.83 20.30
C LEU A 22 -9.68 -13.42 20.81
N GLU A 23 -9.27 -13.89 21.98
CA GLU A 23 -7.95 -13.71 22.56
C GLU A 23 -7.01 -14.87 22.24
N VAL A 24 -6.83 -15.21 20.96
CA VAL A 24 -5.62 -15.94 20.54
C VAL A 24 -5.32 -15.49 19.11
N ILE A 25 -4.06 -15.09 18.87
CA ILE A 25 -3.49 -14.50 17.65
C ILE A 25 -3.55 -12.95 17.62
N SER A 26 -2.83 -12.32 18.55
CA SER A 26 -1.94 -11.21 18.20
C SER A 26 -0.97 -10.96 19.36
N PRO A 27 0.36 -10.88 19.15
CA PRO A 27 1.30 -10.48 20.19
C PRO A 27 1.21 -8.97 20.53
N LEU A 28 0.06 -8.34 20.34
CA LEU A 28 -0.20 -6.91 20.52
C LEU A 28 -0.86 -6.55 21.87
N ASN A 29 -1.00 -7.51 22.78
CA ASN A 29 -1.75 -7.34 24.04
C ASN A 29 -0.87 -7.29 25.31
N ALA A 30 0.44 -7.05 25.19
CA ALA A 30 1.27 -6.74 26.35
C ALA A 30 1.76 -5.30 26.22
N ASP A 31 1.41 -4.50 27.22
CA ASP A 31 1.74 -3.08 27.43
C ASP A 31 1.05 -2.06 26.52
N LEU A 32 0.07 -1.37 27.11
CA LEU A 32 -0.09 0.10 27.13
C LEU A 32 -1.33 0.47 27.96
N ASP A 33 -1.25 0.22 29.28
CA ASP A 33 -2.15 0.81 30.27
C ASP A 33 -1.79 2.30 30.47
N HIS A 34 -2.18 3.14 29.51
CA HIS A 34 -2.36 4.57 29.73
C HIS A 34 -3.82 4.94 29.50
N PRO A 35 -4.67 4.85 30.54
CA PRO A 35 -6.13 4.98 30.41
C PRO A 35 -6.64 6.37 30.00
N ASN A 36 -5.76 7.33 29.72
CA ASN A 36 -6.10 8.70 29.31
C ASN A 36 -5.40 9.17 28.02
N ASP A 37 -4.74 8.29 27.25
CA ASP A 37 -4.00 8.70 26.04
C ASP A 37 -4.67 8.24 24.73
N ASP A 38 -5.64 9.04 24.29
CA ASP A 38 -6.48 8.84 23.10
C ASP A 38 -5.72 8.85 21.75
N ARG A 39 -4.41 9.15 21.77
CA ARG A 39 -3.61 9.42 20.57
C ARG A 39 -2.42 8.49 20.39
N LEU A 40 -2.46 7.31 21.01
CA LEU A 40 -1.46 6.27 20.75
C LEU A 40 -1.28 6.11 19.24
N ILE A 41 -0.03 6.21 18.78
CA ILE A 41 0.33 6.17 17.37
C ILE A 41 -0.06 4.80 16.81
N GLU A 42 -1.08 4.77 15.96
CA GLU A 42 -1.51 3.53 15.29
C GLU A 42 -0.50 3.24 14.15
N PRO A 43 0.14 2.06 14.12
CA PRO A 43 1.21 1.75 13.17
C PRO A 43 0.88 1.98 11.68
N THR A 44 -0.39 1.78 11.30
CA THR A 44 -0.91 1.92 9.93
C THR A 44 -1.45 3.32 9.63
N SER A 45 -1.87 4.08 10.66
CA SER A 45 -2.35 5.45 10.51
C SER A 45 -2.00 6.32 11.74
N PRO A 46 -0.71 6.68 11.86
CA PRO A 46 -0.20 7.37 13.03
C PRO A 46 -0.78 8.78 13.20
N ILE A 47 -1.26 9.37 12.10
CA ILE A 47 -1.81 10.73 12.06
C ILE A 47 -3.24 10.80 12.60
N LEU A 48 -4.09 9.82 12.29
CA LEU A 48 -5.48 9.79 12.76
C LEU A 48 -5.60 9.42 14.24
N GLY A 49 -4.63 8.66 14.75
CA GLY A 49 -4.64 8.13 16.11
C GLY A 49 -5.58 6.92 16.28
N LYS A 50 -5.31 6.12 17.31
CA LYS A 50 -5.97 4.83 17.56
C LYS A 50 -7.51 4.90 17.56
N ASN A 51 -8.11 5.87 18.24
CA ASN A 51 -9.57 5.93 18.41
C ASN A 51 -10.32 6.17 17.10
N LEU A 52 -9.85 7.12 16.28
CA LEU A 52 -10.48 7.40 14.98
C LEU A 52 -10.30 6.23 14.02
N VAL A 53 -9.12 5.60 14.01
CA VAL A 53 -8.87 4.37 13.24
C VAL A 53 -9.78 3.23 13.68
N LEU A 54 -9.93 2.99 14.99
CA LEU A 54 -10.82 1.96 15.52
C LEU A 54 -12.30 2.25 15.20
N ARG A 55 -12.73 3.52 15.28
CA ARG A 55 -14.07 3.94 14.86
C ARG A 55 -14.28 3.64 13.39
N ILE A 56 -13.37 4.06 12.51
CA ILE A 56 -13.43 3.77 11.08
C ILE A 56 -13.47 2.27 10.83
N LYS A 57 -12.62 1.48 11.48
CA LYS A 57 -12.55 0.01 11.32
C LYS A 57 -13.86 -0.67 11.74
N SER A 58 -14.40 -0.32 12.91
CA SER A 58 -15.58 -0.95 13.52
C SER A 58 -16.92 -0.54 12.90
N ASP A 59 -16.99 0.63 12.26
CA ASP A 59 -18.22 1.13 11.66
C ASP A 59 -18.66 0.28 10.46
N LYS A 60 -19.86 -0.30 10.51
CA LYS A 60 -20.34 -1.21 9.43
C LYS A 60 -21.02 -0.49 8.28
N ARG A 61 -21.20 0.83 8.35
CA ARG A 61 -21.95 1.61 7.37
C ARG A 61 -21.15 1.85 6.10
N HIS A 62 -21.83 2.38 5.10
CA HIS A 62 -21.23 2.75 3.81
C HIS A 62 -20.10 3.79 4.02
N PRO A 63 -18.95 3.67 3.31
CA PRO A 63 -17.84 4.63 3.40
C PRO A 63 -18.26 6.11 3.32
N GLU A 64 -19.19 6.44 2.42
CA GLU A 64 -19.68 7.81 2.27
C GLU A 64 -20.45 8.33 3.50
N ILE A 65 -21.19 7.47 4.20
CA ILE A 65 -21.89 7.85 5.44
C ILE A 65 -20.85 8.16 6.52
N ILE A 66 -19.85 7.28 6.66
CA ILE A 66 -18.75 7.46 7.62
C ILE A 66 -18.04 8.79 7.35
N LEU A 67 -17.65 9.05 6.10
CA LEU A 67 -16.96 10.30 5.72
C LEU A 67 -17.82 11.54 5.95
N LYS A 68 -19.13 11.46 5.67
CA LYS A 68 -20.06 12.57 5.92
C LYS A 68 -20.17 12.88 7.40
N GLU A 69 -20.42 11.88 8.24
CA GLU A 69 -20.57 12.08 9.68
C GLU A 69 -19.29 12.53 10.35
N LEU A 70 -18.13 12.02 9.93
CA LEU A 70 -16.86 12.52 10.44
C LEU A 70 -16.68 14.02 10.21
N ARG A 71 -17.19 14.56 9.09
CA ARG A 71 -17.14 16.01 8.82
C ARG A 71 -18.18 16.79 9.62
N GLU A 72 -19.37 16.23 9.79
CA GLU A 72 -20.46 16.88 10.53
C GLU A 72 -20.19 16.93 12.03
N GLU A 73 -19.67 15.84 12.61
CA GLU A 73 -19.36 15.73 14.04
C GLU A 73 -18.06 16.44 14.41
N TYR A 74 -17.07 16.49 13.51
CA TYR A 74 -15.77 17.12 13.73
C TYR A 74 -15.48 18.19 12.68
N PRO A 75 -16.08 19.39 12.78
CA PRO A 75 -15.84 20.49 11.83
C PRO A 75 -14.36 20.92 11.72
N THR A 76 -13.55 20.62 12.75
CA THR A 76 -12.12 20.92 12.81
C THR A 76 -11.22 19.73 12.43
N LEU A 77 -11.79 18.60 11.96
CA LEU A 77 -11.05 17.36 11.70
C LEU A 77 -9.82 17.57 10.81
N ASN A 78 -9.98 18.28 9.68
CA ASN A 78 -8.87 18.53 8.76
C ASN A 78 -7.76 19.35 9.42
N ARG A 79 -8.12 20.36 10.21
CA ARG A 79 -7.15 21.16 10.96
C ARG A 79 -6.40 20.28 11.95
N GLU A 80 -7.10 19.45 12.71
CA GLU A 80 -6.48 18.56 13.69
C GLU A 80 -5.56 17.52 13.04
N ILE A 81 -5.97 16.93 11.92
CA ILE A 81 -5.13 16.01 11.13
C ILE A 81 -3.87 16.71 10.62
N GLN A 82 -3.98 17.93 10.09
CA GLN A 82 -2.81 18.68 9.61
C GLN A 82 -1.84 19.02 10.75
N LEU A 83 -2.35 19.44 11.92
CA LEU A 83 -1.51 19.68 13.10
C LEU A 83 -0.84 18.39 13.59
N ALA A 84 -1.57 17.27 13.58
CA ALA A 84 -1.04 15.95 13.90
C ALA A 84 0.05 15.53 12.91
N SER A 85 -0.12 15.76 11.60
CA SER A 85 0.93 15.53 10.60
C SER A 85 2.19 16.33 10.88
N ILE A 86 2.06 17.63 11.16
CA ILE A 86 3.23 18.48 11.49
C ILE A 86 3.92 17.98 12.76
N ALA A 87 3.17 17.64 13.81
CA ALA A 87 3.71 17.12 15.06
C ALA A 87 4.46 15.80 14.82
N TYR A 88 3.85 14.88 14.08
CA TYR A 88 4.41 13.58 13.74
C TYR A 88 5.74 13.71 12.98
N PHE A 89 5.80 14.53 11.93
CA PHE A 89 7.05 14.72 11.19
C PHE A 89 8.14 15.41 12.03
N LYS A 90 7.78 16.37 12.89
CA LYS A 90 8.73 16.96 13.84
C LYS A 90 9.30 15.93 14.81
N THR A 91 8.48 14.98 15.24
CA THR A 91 8.92 13.90 16.14
C THR A 91 9.83 12.90 15.42
N LEU A 92 9.54 12.57 14.16
CA LEU A 92 10.29 11.54 13.42
C LEU A 92 11.57 12.05 12.73
N VAL A 93 11.77 13.36 12.60
CA VAL A 93 12.91 13.91 11.84
C VAL A 93 14.27 13.47 12.38
N ASN A 94 14.45 13.46 13.70
CA ASN A 94 15.71 13.09 14.35
C ASN A 94 15.95 11.57 14.35
N PRO A 95 14.97 10.73 14.74
CA PRO A 95 15.07 9.28 14.57
C PRO A 95 15.42 8.87 13.12
N LEU A 96 14.81 9.52 12.13
CA LEU A 96 15.12 9.30 10.72
C LEU A 96 16.56 9.67 10.39
N LYS A 97 17.06 10.84 10.83
CA LYS A 97 18.47 11.24 10.65
C LYS A 97 19.42 10.19 11.21
N THR A 98 19.15 9.72 12.43
CA THR A 98 19.95 8.68 13.06
C THR A 98 19.93 7.40 12.23
N TYR A 99 18.76 6.88 11.85
CA TYR A 99 18.69 5.67 11.02
C TYR A 99 19.45 5.78 9.69
N CYS A 100 19.33 6.92 9.00
CA CYS A 100 19.98 7.12 7.71
C CYS A 100 21.51 7.30 7.82
N THR A 101 22.05 7.49 9.03
CA THR A 101 23.49 7.61 9.29
C THR A 101 24.08 6.38 10.00
N THR A 102 23.33 5.73 10.89
CA THR A 102 23.77 4.56 11.68
C THR A 102 23.82 3.27 10.86
N ALA A 103 23.13 3.19 9.72
CA ALA A 103 23.24 2.05 8.78
C ALA A 103 24.68 1.80 8.25
N LYS A 104 25.65 2.71 8.54
CA LYS A 104 27.08 2.52 8.27
C LYS A 104 27.85 1.75 9.35
N LYS A 105 27.31 1.54 10.55
CA LYS A 105 28.04 0.97 11.69
C LYS A 105 27.13 0.14 12.58
N GLU A 106 27.08 -1.16 12.31
CA GLU A 106 26.95 -2.30 13.25
C GLU A 106 26.19 -3.46 12.59
N GLU A 107 26.87 -4.61 12.53
CA GLU A 107 26.22 -5.93 12.60
C GLU A 107 25.56 -6.04 13.99
N SER A 108 24.49 -5.29 14.25
CA SER A 108 23.78 -5.38 15.53
C SER A 108 22.75 -6.51 15.44
N ASN A 109 22.71 -7.35 16.47
CA ASN A 109 21.88 -8.55 16.61
C ASN A 109 20.46 -8.40 16.02
N ASP A 110 20.29 -9.05 14.86
CA ASP A 110 19.17 -9.09 13.92
C ASP A 110 17.82 -9.65 14.43
N LYS A 111 17.46 -9.45 15.71
CA LYS A 111 16.17 -9.95 16.22
C LYS A 111 15.01 -8.94 16.16
N ALA A 112 15.27 -7.65 15.98
CA ALA A 112 14.22 -6.62 15.92
C ALA A 112 13.86 -6.15 14.50
N ILE A 113 14.69 -6.48 13.51
CA ILE A 113 14.51 -6.11 12.10
C ILE A 113 14.03 -7.34 11.33
N GLU A 114 12.91 -7.91 11.75
CA GLU A 114 12.28 -8.96 10.95
C GLU A 114 11.66 -8.37 9.67
N VAL A 115 11.69 -9.15 8.59
CA VAL A 115 10.91 -8.91 7.37
C VAL A 115 9.42 -9.06 7.70
N VAL A 116 8.83 -8.01 8.25
CA VAL A 116 7.40 -8.01 8.58
C VAL A 116 6.59 -7.66 7.34
N GLU A 117 5.51 -8.39 7.09
CA GLU A 117 4.58 -8.14 5.98
C GLU A 117 3.75 -6.85 6.14
N THR A 118 3.95 -6.12 7.24
CA THR A 118 3.26 -4.87 7.55
C THR A 118 4.09 -3.69 7.06
N ALA A 119 3.53 -2.90 6.14
CA ALA A 119 4.03 -1.59 5.69
C ALA A 119 3.90 -0.48 6.77
N ALA A 120 3.74 -0.89 8.02
CA ALA A 120 3.50 -0.05 9.18
C ALA A 120 4.80 0.10 10.00
N ILE A 121 4.97 1.25 10.63
CA ILE A 121 6.09 1.48 11.57
C ILE A 121 5.84 0.63 12.82
N PRO A 122 6.79 -0.22 13.26
CA PRO A 122 6.62 -1.01 14.48
C PRO A 122 6.27 -0.14 15.70
N ILE A 123 5.35 -0.63 16.54
CA ILE A 123 4.91 0.10 17.73
C ILE A 123 6.07 0.30 18.72
N GLU A 124 7.03 -0.62 18.72
CA GLU A 124 8.25 -0.57 19.53
C GLU A 124 9.12 0.65 19.18
N VAL A 125 8.99 1.19 17.97
CA VAL A 125 9.69 2.40 17.53
C VAL A 125 8.85 3.65 17.75
N LEU A 126 7.52 3.55 17.67
CA LEU A 126 6.61 4.67 17.85
C LEU A 126 6.31 4.99 19.31
N ALA A 127 6.14 3.98 20.15
CA ALA A 127 5.75 4.14 21.55
C ALA A 127 6.75 4.99 22.35
N PRO A 128 8.09 4.83 22.21
CA PRO A 128 9.04 5.69 22.91
C PRO A 128 9.00 7.17 22.47
N LEU A 129 8.40 7.47 21.32
CA LEU A 129 8.33 8.81 20.75
C LEU A 129 7.03 9.55 21.10
N HIS A 130 6.13 8.89 21.82
CA HIS A 130 4.78 9.35 22.06
C HIS A 130 4.70 10.64 22.88
N GLU A 131 5.49 10.77 23.95
CA GLU A 131 5.56 12.00 24.75
C GLU A 131 6.04 13.21 23.93
N ASN A 132 7.03 13.01 23.06
CA ASN A 132 7.52 14.05 22.16
C ASN A 132 6.45 14.47 21.14
N TYR A 133 5.73 13.50 20.58
CA TYR A 133 4.61 13.75 19.67
C TYR A 133 3.49 14.56 20.32
N THR A 134 3.03 14.15 21.50
CA THR A 134 1.96 14.84 22.23
C THR A 134 2.38 16.25 22.65
N GLY A 135 3.63 16.43 23.10
CA GLY A 135 4.22 17.73 23.40
C GLY A 135 4.26 18.67 22.18
N HIS A 136 4.74 18.17 21.04
CA HIS A 136 4.73 18.93 19.78
C HIS A 136 3.32 19.33 19.35
N LEU A 137 2.35 18.40 19.44
CA LEU A 137 0.97 18.64 19.03
C LEU A 137 0.29 19.67 19.93
N GLN A 138 0.51 19.62 21.25
CA GLN A 138 -0.03 20.61 22.18
C GLN A 138 0.57 22.00 21.91
N SER A 139 1.88 22.08 21.69
CA SER A 139 2.55 23.32 21.29
C SER A 139 1.98 23.89 19.98
N LEU A 140 1.74 23.04 18.99
CA LEU A 140 1.14 23.46 17.71
C LEU A 140 -0.29 23.96 17.88
N ARG A 141 -1.11 23.29 18.68
CA ARG A 141 -2.49 23.75 18.97
C ARG A 141 -2.49 25.15 19.55
N ASN A 142 -1.60 25.44 20.51
CA ASN A 142 -1.46 26.76 21.13
C ASN A 142 -0.93 27.82 20.15
N ASN A 143 0.01 27.45 19.27
CA ASN A 143 0.66 28.38 18.33
C ASN A 143 -0.16 28.67 17.06
N TYR A 144 -1.18 27.85 16.78
CA TYR A 144 -2.01 27.94 15.58
C TYR A 144 -3.49 28.18 15.90
N VAL A 145 -3.81 28.75 17.06
CA VAL A 145 -5.19 29.10 17.43
C VAL A 145 -5.81 30.09 16.42
N GLU A 146 -5.01 31.06 15.93
CA GLU A 146 -5.49 32.17 15.09
C GLU A 146 -5.01 32.10 13.62
N LYS A 147 -4.27 31.06 13.23
CA LYS A 147 -3.81 30.96 11.83
C LYS A 147 -4.91 30.45 10.91
N SER A 148 -4.97 31.00 9.71
CA SER A 148 -5.88 30.52 8.67
C SER A 148 -5.61 29.05 8.33
N ALA A 149 -6.67 28.30 7.99
CA ALA A 149 -6.58 26.89 7.60
C ALA A 149 -5.57 26.67 6.46
N SER A 150 -5.54 27.57 5.48
CA SER A 150 -4.57 27.53 4.37
C SER A 150 -3.11 27.53 4.82
N LYS A 151 -2.76 28.31 5.85
CA LYS A 151 -1.39 28.36 6.37
C LYS A 151 -0.99 27.06 7.09
N ILE A 152 -1.96 26.38 7.72
CA ILE A 152 -1.73 25.10 8.41
C ILE A 152 -1.52 24.01 7.35
N GLU A 153 -2.37 23.98 6.33
CA GLU A 153 -2.26 23.07 5.19
C GLU A 153 -0.90 23.20 4.48
N ASP A 154 -0.50 24.42 4.12
CA ASP A 154 0.79 24.68 3.49
C ASP A 154 1.97 24.20 4.35
N GLN A 155 1.87 24.38 5.66
CA GLN A 155 2.90 23.93 6.58
C GLN A 155 2.94 22.39 6.69
N ALA A 156 1.79 21.74 6.75
CA ALA A 156 1.69 20.27 6.75
C ALA A 156 2.29 19.69 5.46
N ARG A 157 1.98 20.28 4.31
CA ARG A 157 2.52 19.88 3.00
C ARG A 157 4.05 20.06 2.94
N LYS A 158 4.57 21.19 3.43
CA LYS A 158 6.02 21.44 3.50
C LYS A 158 6.72 20.43 4.41
N SER A 159 6.15 20.14 5.58
CA SER A 159 6.69 19.16 6.51
C SER A 159 6.67 17.74 5.94
N ALA A 160 5.59 17.35 5.25
CA ALA A 160 5.47 16.06 4.57
C ALA A 160 6.52 15.91 3.45
N LEU A 161 6.68 16.95 2.61
CA LEU A 161 7.69 16.95 1.55
C LEU A 161 9.11 16.86 2.12
N ALA A 162 9.44 17.63 3.15
CA ALA A 162 10.75 17.58 3.79
C ALA A 162 11.03 16.18 4.38
N TYR A 163 10.05 15.60 5.08
CA TYR A 163 10.16 14.26 5.65
C TYR A 163 10.32 13.18 4.57
N GLN A 164 9.53 13.27 3.49
CA GLN A 164 9.62 12.35 2.36
C GLN A 164 10.98 12.44 1.64
N ASN A 165 11.46 13.65 1.37
CA ASN A 165 12.78 13.85 0.75
C ASN A 165 13.89 13.26 1.62
N GLN A 166 13.82 13.47 2.93
CA GLN A 166 14.80 12.90 3.85
C GLN A 166 14.73 11.36 3.87
N ARG A 167 13.54 10.74 3.77
CA ARG A 167 13.39 9.27 3.65
C ARG A 167 14.04 8.72 2.38
N TYR A 168 13.98 9.47 1.28
CA TYR A 168 14.60 9.09 0.01
C TYR A 168 16.12 9.33 -0.01
N ASP A 169 16.65 10.21 0.83
CA ASP A 169 18.08 10.51 0.92
C ASP A 169 18.86 9.56 1.83
N CYS A 170 18.25 8.46 2.27
CA CYS A 170 18.91 7.48 3.13
C CYS A 170 19.80 6.54 2.30
N ASP A 171 20.98 6.18 2.83
CA ASP A 171 21.99 5.33 2.15
C ASP A 171 21.41 4.06 1.52
N VAL A 172 20.43 3.44 2.17
CA VAL A 172 19.79 2.22 1.70
C VAL A 172 18.99 2.44 0.40
N VAL A 173 18.42 3.63 0.18
CA VAL A 173 17.79 4.02 -1.09
C VAL A 173 18.89 4.26 -2.14
N HIS A 174 19.98 4.94 -1.80
CA HIS A 174 21.13 5.15 -2.70
C HIS A 174 21.78 3.83 -3.15
N GLN A 175 21.81 2.81 -2.29
CA GLN A 175 22.29 1.47 -2.64
C GLN A 175 21.43 0.81 -3.73
N LEU A 176 20.12 1.06 -3.74
CA LEU A 176 19.22 0.55 -4.78
C LEU A 176 19.46 1.23 -6.12
N ASP A 177 19.59 2.55 -6.12
CA ASP A 177 19.88 3.31 -7.33
C ASP A 177 21.22 2.86 -7.93
N THR A 178 22.17 2.50 -7.06
CA THR A 178 23.44 1.89 -7.46
C THR A 178 23.25 0.50 -8.07
N MET A 179 22.42 -0.37 -7.47
CA MET A 179 22.10 -1.69 -8.04
C MET A 179 21.40 -1.58 -9.39
N GLU A 180 20.49 -0.64 -9.54
CA GLU A 180 19.79 -0.37 -10.79
C GLU A 180 20.76 0.10 -11.88
N SER A 181 21.64 1.05 -11.54
CA SER A 181 22.68 1.54 -12.44
C SER A 181 23.60 0.41 -12.91
N LYS A 182 23.94 -0.53 -12.01
CA LYS A 182 24.68 -1.75 -12.37
C LYS A 182 23.87 -2.62 -13.33
N ILE A 183 22.59 -2.90 -13.05
CA ILE A 183 21.74 -3.72 -13.93
C ILE A 183 21.63 -3.11 -15.33
N LYS A 184 21.40 -1.80 -15.44
CA LYS A 184 21.37 -1.07 -16.71
C LYS A 184 22.66 -1.22 -17.50
N LYS A 185 23.83 -1.16 -16.83
CA LYS A 185 25.14 -1.36 -17.46
C LYS A 185 25.30 -2.75 -18.11
N TYR A 186 24.68 -3.79 -17.54
CA TYR A 186 24.77 -5.17 -18.05
C TYR A 186 23.67 -5.53 -19.06
N LEU A 187 22.63 -4.72 -19.19
CA LEU A 187 21.54 -4.96 -20.14
C LEU A 187 21.72 -4.13 -21.40
N PRO A 188 21.28 -4.62 -22.57
CA PRO A 188 21.22 -3.81 -23.77
C PRO A 188 20.37 -2.55 -23.55
N LYS A 189 20.85 -1.37 -23.99
CA LYS A 189 20.19 -0.04 -23.80
C LYS A 189 18.69 0.00 -24.12
N ARG A 190 18.21 -0.84 -25.05
CA ARG A 190 16.77 -1.00 -25.36
C ARG A 190 15.91 -1.42 -24.16
N PHE A 191 16.52 -1.92 -23.09
CA PHE A 191 15.86 -2.34 -21.86
C PHE A 191 15.95 -1.31 -20.74
N ASP A 192 16.65 -0.19 -20.90
CA ASP A 192 16.81 0.81 -19.82
C ASP A 192 15.46 1.30 -19.32
N LYS A 193 14.56 1.68 -20.24
CA LYS A 193 13.18 2.08 -19.93
C LYS A 193 12.36 0.97 -19.24
N LEU A 194 12.70 -0.30 -19.47
CA LEU A 194 12.03 -1.43 -18.83
C LEU A 194 12.53 -1.63 -17.40
N VAL A 195 13.83 -1.38 -17.18
CA VAL A 195 14.44 -1.36 -15.85
C VAL A 195 13.89 -0.20 -15.04
N ASP A 196 13.81 1.00 -15.63
CA ASP A 196 13.18 2.19 -15.02
C ASP A 196 11.74 1.90 -14.59
N LEU A 197 10.96 1.31 -15.49
CA LEU A 197 9.57 0.97 -15.21
C LEU A 197 9.46 -0.08 -14.10
N HIS A 198 10.29 -1.12 -14.16
CA HIS A 198 10.31 -2.13 -13.13
C HIS A 198 10.68 -1.53 -11.78
N HIS A 199 11.68 -0.64 -11.73
CA HIS A 199 12.01 0.10 -10.52
C HIS A 199 10.83 0.94 -10.06
N LYS A 200 10.22 1.76 -10.92
CA LYS A 200 9.08 2.63 -10.57
C LYS A 200 7.90 1.85 -9.98
N VAL A 201 7.59 0.69 -10.54
CA VAL A 201 6.44 -0.14 -10.13
C VAL A 201 6.77 -1.01 -8.91
N SER A 202 8.01 -1.49 -8.81
CA SER A 202 8.50 -2.33 -7.71
C SER A 202 9.31 -1.54 -6.68
N SER A 203 9.21 -0.21 -6.68
CA SER A 203 10.06 0.70 -5.91
C SER A 203 9.96 0.39 -4.42
N PRO A 204 11.07 0.43 -3.66
CA PRO A 204 11.02 0.26 -2.21
C PRO A 204 10.02 1.24 -1.59
N GLU A 205 9.25 0.75 -0.64
CA GLU A 205 8.62 1.66 0.30
C GLU A 205 9.72 2.11 1.24
N ALA A 206 10.18 3.35 1.08
CA ALA A 206 11.15 3.95 1.98
C ALA A 206 10.50 4.23 3.34
N ALA A 207 9.82 3.27 3.98
CA ALA A 207 9.30 3.48 5.33
C ALA A 207 10.48 3.60 6.29
N PHE A 208 10.47 4.62 7.12
CA PHE A 208 11.35 4.64 8.29
C PHE A 208 10.58 3.99 9.43
N PRO A 209 11.20 3.12 10.25
CA PRO A 209 12.57 2.62 10.22
C PRO A 209 12.72 1.40 9.30
N ARG A 210 11.66 1.00 8.59
CA ARG A 210 11.63 -0.21 7.76
C ARG A 210 11.60 0.13 6.29
N ILE A 211 12.74 0.03 5.61
CA ILE A 211 12.68 0.02 4.15
C ILE A 211 12.09 -1.34 3.78
N GLN A 212 10.81 -1.35 3.40
CA GLN A 212 10.19 -2.56 2.90
C GLN A 212 10.69 -2.75 1.47
N PHE A 213 11.88 -3.35 1.37
CA PHE A 213 12.29 -4.04 0.17
C PHE A 213 11.30 -5.16 -0.03
N SER A 214 10.37 -4.94 -0.91
CA SER A 214 9.77 -6.07 -1.54
C SER A 214 10.08 -5.92 -3.01
N VAL A 215 10.50 -7.02 -3.61
CA VAL A 215 10.24 -7.32 -5.03
C VAL A 215 8.71 -7.25 -5.33
N ASN A 216 7.88 -6.81 -4.39
CA ASN A 216 6.47 -6.49 -4.46
C ASN A 216 6.19 -4.98 -4.18
N GLY A 217 7.14 -4.05 -4.41
CA GLY A 217 7.09 -2.59 -4.13
C GLY A 217 5.95 -1.78 -4.80
N PHE A 218 4.93 -2.48 -5.25
CA PHE A 218 3.73 -1.92 -5.77
C PHE A 218 2.89 -1.16 -4.73
N THR A 219 3.18 -1.18 -3.42
CA THR A 219 2.28 -0.57 -2.42
C THR A 219 2.36 0.94 -2.54
N GLN A 220 3.56 1.50 -2.39
CA GLN A 220 3.79 2.92 -2.62
C GLN A 220 3.40 3.34 -4.04
N HIS A 221 3.71 2.52 -5.06
CA HIS A 221 3.29 2.81 -6.43
C HIS A 221 1.76 2.91 -6.56
N VAL A 222 1.01 1.91 -6.08
CA VAL A 222 -0.46 1.92 -6.18
C VAL A 222 -1.07 3.10 -5.44
N PHE A 223 -0.64 3.35 -4.20
CA PHE A 223 -1.19 4.45 -3.42
C PHE A 223 -0.79 5.80 -4.00
N GLY A 224 0.46 5.99 -4.44
CA GLY A 224 0.91 7.21 -5.11
C GLY A 224 0.16 7.48 -6.41
N GLU A 225 -0.08 6.45 -7.22
CA GLU A 225 -0.85 6.57 -8.46
C GLU A 225 -2.34 6.83 -8.20
N LEU A 226 -2.96 6.21 -7.19
CA LEU A 226 -4.31 6.54 -6.77
C LEU A 226 -4.41 8.00 -6.27
N PHE A 227 -3.38 8.49 -5.56
CA PHE A 227 -3.36 9.86 -5.03
C PHE A 227 -3.30 10.93 -6.12
N LYS A 228 -2.72 10.61 -7.28
CA LYS A 228 -2.69 11.47 -8.48
C LYS A 228 -4.07 11.62 -9.13
N ILE A 229 -4.99 10.68 -8.91
CA ILE A 229 -6.35 10.75 -9.46
C ILE A 229 -7.10 11.92 -8.78
N PRO A 230 -7.83 12.77 -9.53
CA PRO A 230 -8.65 13.83 -8.95
C PRO A 230 -9.67 13.28 -7.94
N TYR A 231 -9.93 14.01 -6.85
CA TYR A 231 -10.74 13.54 -5.72
C TYR A 231 -12.09 12.95 -6.17
N ALA A 232 -12.85 13.68 -7.00
CA ALA A 232 -14.17 13.23 -7.46
C ALA A 232 -14.09 11.91 -8.26
N ARG A 233 -13.06 11.75 -9.09
CA ARG A 233 -12.85 10.54 -9.88
C ARG A 233 -12.39 9.37 -9.02
N LEU A 234 -11.49 9.61 -8.06
CA LEU A 234 -11.02 8.62 -7.09
C LEU A 234 -12.17 8.12 -6.21
N SER A 235 -12.95 9.05 -5.64
CA SER A 235 -14.11 8.73 -4.81
C SER A 235 -15.13 7.89 -5.59
N GLY A 236 -15.42 8.27 -6.83
CA GLY A 236 -16.34 7.53 -7.69
C GLY A 236 -15.87 6.10 -7.99
N ILE A 237 -14.58 5.89 -8.33
CA ILE A 237 -14.11 4.52 -8.64
C ILE A 237 -14.07 3.64 -7.39
N LEU A 238 -13.69 4.20 -6.24
CA LEU A 238 -13.70 3.50 -4.96
C LEU A 238 -15.13 3.07 -4.59
N LYS A 239 -16.10 3.98 -4.76
CA LYS A 239 -17.53 3.70 -4.57
C LYS A 239 -18.01 2.57 -5.47
N VAL A 240 -17.77 2.67 -6.78
CA VAL A 240 -18.23 1.65 -7.73
C VAL A 240 -17.66 0.27 -7.41
N VAL A 241 -16.37 0.20 -7.04
CA VAL A 241 -15.76 -1.08 -6.64
C VAL A 241 -16.32 -1.60 -5.31
N TYR A 242 -16.53 -0.73 -4.33
CA TYR A 242 -17.15 -1.10 -3.05
C TYR A 242 -18.57 -1.65 -3.25
N GLU A 243 -19.41 -0.95 -4.00
CA GLU A 243 -20.78 -1.39 -4.30
C GLU A 243 -20.80 -2.69 -5.09
N ALA A 244 -19.86 -2.87 -6.04
CA ALA A 244 -19.72 -4.12 -6.76
C ALA A 244 -19.39 -5.30 -5.82
N GLN A 245 -18.59 -5.08 -4.78
CA GLN A 245 -18.31 -6.10 -3.76
C GLN A 245 -19.56 -6.44 -2.95
N VAL A 246 -20.32 -5.44 -2.51
CA VAL A 246 -21.58 -5.64 -1.77
C VAL A 246 -22.57 -6.45 -2.60
N GLU A 247 -22.79 -6.06 -3.85
CA GLU A 247 -23.69 -6.76 -4.77
C GLU A 247 -23.24 -8.20 -5.04
N TRP A 248 -21.94 -8.40 -5.25
CA TRP A 248 -21.37 -9.73 -5.49
C TRP A 248 -21.57 -10.64 -4.27
N ILE A 249 -21.31 -10.12 -3.06
CA ILE A 249 -21.53 -10.85 -1.80
C ILE A 249 -23.00 -11.22 -1.67
N ALA A 250 -23.91 -10.26 -1.79
CA ALA A 250 -25.34 -10.50 -1.65
C ALA A 250 -25.87 -11.53 -2.67
N ALA A 251 -25.39 -11.48 -3.91
CA ALA A 251 -25.75 -12.45 -4.93
C ALA A 251 -25.22 -13.86 -4.61
N ARG A 252 -23.97 -14.00 -4.13
CA ARG A 252 -23.43 -15.30 -3.68
C ARG A 252 -24.16 -15.87 -2.49
N GLU A 253 -24.56 -15.04 -1.53
CA GLU A 253 -25.32 -15.50 -0.36
C GLU A 253 -26.69 -16.06 -0.71
N LEU A 254 -27.24 -15.65 -1.85
CA LEU A 254 -28.48 -16.16 -2.41
C LEU A 254 -28.26 -17.28 -3.44
N ASP A 255 -27.05 -17.85 -3.50
CA ASP A 255 -26.64 -18.86 -4.49
C ASP A 255 -26.90 -18.48 -5.95
N LYS A 256 -26.95 -17.18 -6.25
CA LYS A 256 -27.14 -16.70 -7.62
C LYS A 256 -25.86 -16.91 -8.44
N PRO A 257 -26.00 -17.20 -9.75
CA PRO A 257 -24.86 -17.23 -10.64
C PRO A 257 -24.26 -15.83 -10.74
N VAL A 258 -22.98 -15.70 -10.42
CA VAL A 258 -22.22 -14.45 -10.54
C VAL A 258 -20.95 -14.69 -11.34
N GLU A 259 -20.46 -13.62 -11.96
CA GLU A 259 -19.13 -13.64 -12.56
C GLU A 259 -18.05 -13.81 -11.49
N ARG A 260 -16.84 -14.16 -11.92
CA ARG A 260 -15.68 -14.24 -11.02
C ARG A 260 -15.43 -12.89 -10.36
N TYR A 261 -14.96 -12.94 -9.11
CA TYR A 261 -14.82 -11.78 -8.21
C TYR A 261 -14.25 -10.51 -8.89
N PHE A 262 -13.04 -10.57 -9.47
CA PHE A 262 -12.46 -9.40 -10.14
C PHE A 262 -13.16 -8.99 -11.44
N THR A 263 -13.69 -9.94 -12.20
CA THR A 263 -14.39 -9.66 -13.46
C THR A 263 -15.68 -8.89 -13.21
N ALA A 264 -16.40 -9.20 -12.13
CA ALA A 264 -17.58 -8.45 -11.74
C ALA A 264 -17.27 -6.96 -11.51
N PHE A 265 -16.13 -6.68 -10.86
CA PHE A 265 -15.71 -5.30 -10.55
C PHE A 265 -15.18 -4.57 -11.78
N GLU A 266 -14.38 -5.27 -12.59
CA GLU A 266 -13.93 -4.80 -13.90
C GLU A 266 -15.11 -4.36 -14.76
N LYS A 267 -16.12 -5.23 -14.90
CA LYS A 267 -17.29 -4.97 -15.73
C LYS A 267 -18.07 -3.76 -15.24
N LYS A 268 -18.34 -3.67 -13.93
CA LYS A 268 -19.08 -2.54 -13.35
C LYS A 268 -18.31 -1.22 -13.51
N ALA A 269 -17.02 -1.21 -13.20
CA ALA A 269 -16.20 -0.01 -13.31
C ALA A 269 -15.99 0.43 -14.78
N THR A 270 -15.81 -0.53 -15.70
CA THR A 270 -15.72 -0.23 -17.14
C THR A 270 -17.03 0.35 -17.67
N ALA A 271 -18.17 -0.21 -17.26
CA ALA A 271 -19.50 0.34 -17.62
C ALA A 271 -19.72 1.76 -17.07
N ALA A 272 -19.09 2.09 -15.94
CA ALA A 272 -19.09 3.43 -15.36
C ALA A 272 -18.05 4.39 -15.98
N GLY A 273 -17.32 3.98 -17.03
CA GLY A 273 -16.36 4.83 -17.75
C GLY A 273 -14.98 4.96 -17.08
N TYR A 274 -14.64 4.07 -16.16
CA TYR A 274 -13.29 4.00 -15.60
C TYR A 274 -12.33 3.25 -16.50
N LEU A 275 -11.08 3.70 -16.49
CA LEU A 275 -10.08 3.13 -17.37
C LEU A 275 -9.49 1.83 -16.77
N PRO A 276 -9.13 0.85 -17.62
CA PRO A 276 -8.41 -0.37 -17.25
C PRO A 276 -7.35 -0.24 -16.16
N ARG A 277 -6.46 0.75 -16.27
CA ARG A 277 -5.40 1.01 -15.29
C ARG A 277 -5.96 1.42 -13.92
N GLU A 278 -6.95 2.30 -13.89
CA GLU A 278 -7.57 2.80 -12.64
C GLU A 278 -8.25 1.64 -11.90
N ILE A 279 -8.95 0.78 -12.65
CA ILE A 279 -9.56 -0.44 -12.13
C ILE A 279 -8.47 -1.32 -11.50
N LEU A 280 -7.38 -1.59 -12.22
CA LEU A 280 -6.28 -2.41 -11.71
C LEU A 280 -5.59 -1.80 -10.48
N LEU A 281 -5.47 -0.47 -10.41
CA LEU A 281 -4.96 0.23 -9.23
C LEU A 281 -5.87 -0.02 -8.01
N VAL A 282 -7.19 0.15 -8.15
CA VAL A 282 -8.14 -0.10 -7.05
C VAL A 282 -8.19 -1.58 -6.67
N LEU A 283 -8.15 -2.50 -7.63
CA LEU A 283 -8.06 -3.94 -7.36
C LEU A 283 -6.76 -4.31 -6.62
N ALA A 284 -5.63 -3.75 -7.05
CA ALA A 284 -4.36 -3.94 -6.36
C ALA A 284 -4.35 -3.30 -4.97
N TYR A 285 -5.03 -2.17 -4.78
CA TYR A 285 -5.22 -1.53 -3.47
C TYR A 285 -6.08 -2.38 -2.53
N SER A 286 -7.19 -2.91 -3.03
CA SER A 286 -8.15 -3.73 -2.24
C SER A 286 -7.58 -5.02 -1.67
N THR A 287 -6.51 -5.54 -2.26
CA THR A 287 -5.92 -6.85 -1.95
C THR A 287 -4.68 -6.76 -1.05
N ARG A 288 -4.33 -5.56 -0.59
CA ARG A 288 -3.11 -5.31 0.19
C ARG A 288 -3.35 -5.25 1.69
N ASN A 289 -2.23 -5.19 2.39
CA ASN A 289 -2.13 -4.60 3.73
C ASN A 289 -2.09 -3.07 3.59
N MET A 290 -2.62 -2.37 4.60
CA MET A 290 -2.63 -0.91 4.62
C MET A 290 -1.18 -0.40 4.73
N PRO A 291 -0.69 0.46 3.82
CA PRO A 291 0.55 1.20 4.06
C PRO A 291 0.34 2.30 5.08
N SER A 292 1.45 2.80 5.63
CA SER A 292 1.41 4.08 6.32
C SER A 292 1.00 5.18 5.34
N LEU A 293 -0.10 5.88 5.63
CA LEU A 293 -0.53 7.08 4.89
C LEU A 293 0.00 8.38 5.49
N ASP A 294 1.06 8.31 6.29
CA ASP A 294 1.59 9.44 7.05
C ASP A 294 1.89 10.67 6.17
N VAL A 295 2.68 10.48 5.11
CA VAL A 295 3.03 11.52 4.15
C VAL A 295 1.81 12.01 3.36
N GLN A 296 0.90 11.10 2.98
CA GLN A 296 -0.31 11.43 2.24
C GLN A 296 -1.24 12.35 3.04
N TYR A 297 -1.38 12.13 4.35
CA TYR A 297 -2.17 13.00 5.21
C TYR A 297 -1.66 14.45 5.24
N GLY A 298 -0.34 14.63 5.16
CA GLY A 298 0.26 15.95 5.06
C GLY A 298 0.12 16.59 3.68
N TYR A 299 0.00 15.81 2.60
CA TYR A 299 -0.20 16.34 1.25
C TYR A 299 -1.63 16.75 0.94
N ASP A 300 -2.59 15.87 1.26
CA ASP A 300 -4.02 16.05 1.01
C ASP A 300 -4.79 15.15 1.99
N THR A 301 -5.23 15.77 3.08
CA THR A 301 -5.96 15.11 4.18
C THR A 301 -7.24 14.43 3.71
N GLU A 302 -7.98 15.06 2.79
CA GLU A 302 -9.27 14.57 2.31
C GLU A 302 -9.11 13.31 1.47
N LYS A 303 -8.14 13.28 0.55
CA LYS A 303 -7.84 12.07 -0.22
C LYS A 303 -7.28 10.94 0.65
N ALA A 304 -6.41 11.26 1.61
CA ALA A 304 -5.83 10.27 2.51
C ALA A 304 -6.93 9.60 3.36
N LEU A 305 -7.83 10.40 3.94
CA LEU A 305 -8.97 9.89 4.72
C LEU A 305 -9.94 9.08 3.85
N LEU A 306 -10.23 9.54 2.62
CA LEU A 306 -11.03 8.79 1.65
C LEU A 306 -10.43 7.40 1.40
N LEU A 307 -9.13 7.33 1.09
CA LEU A 307 -8.43 6.06 0.87
C LEU A 307 -8.40 5.20 2.13
N GLU A 308 -8.28 5.77 3.33
CA GLU A 308 -8.28 4.95 4.54
C GLU A 308 -9.66 4.35 4.85
N VAL A 309 -10.72 5.15 4.77
CA VAL A 309 -12.08 4.67 5.05
C VAL A 309 -12.47 3.58 4.06
N TYR A 310 -12.26 3.79 2.76
CA TYR A 310 -12.57 2.77 1.76
C TYR A 310 -11.71 1.51 1.94
N PHE A 311 -10.45 1.65 2.36
CA PHE A 311 -9.54 0.52 2.52
C PHE A 311 -10.11 -0.46 3.53
N TRP A 312 -10.46 0.01 4.72
CA TRP A 312 -10.94 -0.84 5.81
C TRP A 312 -12.28 -1.53 5.47
N LYS A 313 -13.17 -0.86 4.75
CA LYS A 313 -14.45 -1.46 4.34
C LYS A 313 -14.26 -2.52 3.26
N ILE A 314 -13.45 -2.23 2.25
CA ILE A 314 -13.09 -3.20 1.21
C ILE A 314 -12.32 -4.39 1.79
N HIS A 315 -11.42 -4.16 2.75
CA HIS A 315 -10.67 -5.21 3.44
C HIS A 315 -11.60 -6.17 4.19
N THR A 316 -12.61 -5.62 4.87
CA THR A 316 -13.63 -6.40 5.59
C THR A 316 -14.41 -7.30 4.63
N HIS A 317 -14.82 -6.79 3.47
CA HIS A 317 -15.48 -7.57 2.43
C HIS A 317 -14.58 -8.67 1.87
N ARG A 318 -13.31 -8.34 1.58
CA ARG A 318 -12.32 -9.30 1.08
C ARG A 318 -12.11 -10.44 2.07
N ASP A 319 -11.97 -10.16 3.35
CA ASP A 319 -11.75 -11.18 4.38
C ASP A 319 -12.97 -12.08 4.52
N TYR A 320 -14.16 -11.48 4.50
CA TYR A 320 -15.42 -12.21 4.49
C TYR A 320 -15.53 -13.16 3.30
N VAL A 321 -15.29 -12.64 2.10
CA VAL A 321 -15.37 -13.39 0.85
C VAL A 321 -14.32 -14.49 0.81
N THR A 322 -13.08 -14.22 1.25
CA THR A 322 -12.00 -15.22 1.34
C THR A 322 -12.37 -16.35 2.30
N LYS A 323 -13.01 -16.04 3.42
CA LYS A 323 -13.44 -17.04 4.41
C LYS A 323 -14.63 -17.88 3.93
N LYS A 324 -15.61 -17.27 3.26
CA LYS A 324 -16.90 -17.91 2.94
C LYS A 324 -16.97 -18.47 1.51
N PHE A 325 -16.31 -17.83 0.55
CA PHE A 325 -16.47 -18.07 -0.89
C PHE A 325 -15.13 -18.28 -1.61
N GLU A 326 -14.11 -18.80 -0.94
CA GLU A 326 -12.75 -18.95 -1.48
C GLU A 326 -12.71 -19.54 -2.90
N LYS A 327 -13.54 -20.54 -3.18
CA LYS A 327 -13.58 -21.24 -4.48
C LYS A 327 -14.06 -20.35 -5.63
N ASP A 328 -14.86 -19.34 -5.34
CA ASP A 328 -15.51 -18.45 -6.32
C ASP A 328 -14.66 -17.20 -6.64
N ILE A 329 -13.68 -16.93 -5.79
CA ILE A 329 -12.73 -15.83 -5.96
C ILE A 329 -11.71 -16.15 -7.05
N PHE A 330 -11.27 -17.41 -7.10
CA PHE A 330 -10.11 -17.79 -7.89
C PHE A 330 -10.48 -18.48 -9.20
N PRO A 331 -9.93 -17.99 -10.33
CA PRO A 331 -10.00 -18.68 -11.61
C PRO A 331 -9.63 -20.16 -11.61
N ASN A 332 -8.74 -20.56 -10.70
CA ASN A 332 -8.14 -21.88 -10.61
C ASN A 332 -8.01 -22.29 -9.14
N ALA A 333 -8.23 -23.58 -8.86
CA ALA A 333 -8.05 -24.21 -7.55
C ALA A 333 -6.62 -24.07 -6.96
N VAL A 334 -5.68 -23.52 -7.72
CA VAL A 334 -4.27 -23.32 -7.36
C VAL A 334 -4.03 -22.05 -6.54
N MET A 335 -4.99 -21.11 -6.52
CA MET A 335 -4.84 -19.81 -5.84
C MET A 335 -5.51 -19.74 -4.46
N LYS A 336 -5.91 -20.87 -3.85
CA LYS A 336 -6.61 -21.02 -2.54
C LYS A 336 -5.81 -20.54 -1.29
N ARG A 337 -5.09 -19.43 -1.37
CA ARG A 337 -4.41 -18.80 -0.22
C ARG A 337 -4.48 -17.29 -0.40
N ASN A 338 -4.71 -16.57 0.70
CA ASN A 338 -4.81 -15.10 0.74
C ASN A 338 -3.70 -14.33 -0.02
N PRO A 339 -2.40 -14.73 -0.01
CA PRO A 339 -1.38 -14.07 -0.86
C PRO A 339 -1.61 -14.21 -2.38
N GLY A 340 -2.44 -15.16 -2.83
CA GLY A 340 -2.75 -15.38 -4.24
C GLY A 340 -3.51 -14.23 -4.89
N LEU A 341 -4.47 -13.61 -4.18
CA LEU A 341 -5.23 -12.46 -4.67
C LEU A 341 -4.34 -11.25 -4.92
N TYR A 342 -3.51 -10.94 -3.93
CA TYR A 342 -2.55 -9.85 -3.98
C TYR A 342 -1.56 -10.04 -5.15
N HIS A 343 -0.97 -11.22 -5.26
CA HIS A 343 -0.02 -11.51 -6.33
C HIS A 343 -0.67 -11.46 -7.71
N TYR A 344 -1.93 -11.90 -7.84
CA TYR A 344 -2.68 -11.80 -9.08
C TYR A 344 -2.91 -10.35 -9.50
N ALA A 345 -3.45 -9.52 -8.59
CA ALA A 345 -3.78 -8.12 -8.89
C ALA A 345 -2.52 -7.30 -9.22
N THR A 346 -1.43 -7.49 -8.49
CA THR A 346 -0.16 -6.80 -8.75
C THR A 346 0.51 -7.25 -10.04
N SER A 347 0.45 -8.54 -10.39
CA SER A 347 0.94 -9.00 -11.69
C SER A 347 0.09 -8.51 -12.86
N ALA A 348 -1.23 -8.37 -12.66
CA ALA A 348 -2.10 -7.74 -13.65
C ALA A 348 -1.72 -6.27 -13.86
N LEU A 349 -1.50 -5.52 -12.78
CA LEU A 349 -1.04 -4.14 -12.85
C LEU A 349 0.33 -4.04 -13.57
N MET A 350 1.32 -4.88 -13.22
CA MET A 350 2.62 -4.88 -13.90
C MET A 350 2.51 -5.12 -15.41
N ALA A 351 1.73 -6.12 -15.82
CA ALA A 351 1.53 -6.40 -17.24
C ALA A 351 0.84 -5.23 -17.95
N CYS A 352 -0.12 -4.58 -17.28
CA CYS A 352 -0.75 -3.38 -17.81
C CYS A 352 0.27 -2.24 -17.96
N GLU A 353 1.03 -1.91 -16.92
CA GLU A 353 2.05 -0.87 -16.94
C GLU A 353 3.08 -1.09 -18.06
N VAL A 354 3.65 -2.30 -18.17
CA VAL A 354 4.61 -2.64 -19.24
C VAL A 354 3.99 -2.48 -20.63
N ARG A 355 2.72 -2.88 -20.79
CA ARG A 355 2.01 -2.74 -22.06
C ARG A 355 1.77 -1.27 -22.42
N LEU A 356 1.36 -0.45 -21.43
CA LEU A 356 1.11 0.98 -21.60
C LEU A 356 2.40 1.74 -21.98
N HIS A 357 3.55 1.29 -21.50
CA HIS A 357 4.87 1.83 -21.87
C HIS A 357 5.36 1.36 -23.25
N GLY A 358 4.50 0.69 -24.05
CA GLY A 358 4.75 0.39 -25.45
C GLY A 358 5.41 -0.96 -25.73
N TYR A 359 5.69 -1.77 -24.70
CA TYR A 359 6.27 -3.09 -24.89
C TYR A 359 5.24 -4.10 -25.45
N SER A 360 5.78 -5.19 -26.02
CA SER A 360 4.96 -6.29 -26.55
C SER A 360 4.19 -7.00 -25.44
N GLY A 361 3.07 -7.64 -25.79
CA GLY A 361 2.30 -8.44 -24.83
C GLY A 361 3.09 -9.63 -24.25
N ALA A 362 4.03 -10.18 -25.02
CA ALA A 362 4.94 -11.21 -24.53
C ALA A 362 5.86 -10.67 -23.43
N MET A 363 6.46 -9.49 -23.64
CA MET A 363 7.31 -8.83 -22.63
C MET A 363 6.52 -8.48 -21.37
N ALA A 364 5.30 -7.94 -21.52
CA ALA A 364 4.43 -7.64 -20.38
C ALA A 364 4.14 -8.87 -19.50
N ARG A 365 3.84 -10.02 -20.11
CA ARG A 365 3.64 -11.28 -19.39
C ARG A 365 4.92 -11.79 -18.73
N LEU A 366 6.04 -11.70 -19.43
CA LEU A 366 7.35 -12.12 -18.91
C LEU A 366 7.75 -11.29 -17.69
N MET A 367 7.54 -9.97 -17.71
CA MET A 367 7.81 -9.10 -16.58
C MET A 367 6.90 -9.40 -15.39
N ALA A 368 5.60 -9.57 -15.63
CA ALA A 368 4.64 -9.91 -14.56
C ALA A 368 4.95 -11.25 -13.89
N LEU A 369 5.40 -12.26 -14.66
CA LEU A 369 5.81 -13.56 -14.17
C LEU A 369 7.18 -13.48 -13.47
N GLY A 370 8.16 -12.88 -14.12
CA GLY A 370 9.53 -12.72 -13.63
C GLY A 370 9.59 -12.00 -12.30
N ASN A 371 8.76 -10.96 -12.12
CA ASN A 371 8.65 -10.25 -10.86
C ASN A 371 8.18 -11.17 -9.71
N LYS A 372 7.21 -12.05 -9.96
CA LYS A 372 6.74 -13.02 -8.94
C LYS A 372 7.73 -14.15 -8.68
N ILE A 373 8.42 -14.63 -9.70
CA ILE A 373 9.52 -15.60 -9.52
C ILE A 373 10.61 -14.96 -8.67
N GLY A 374 11.10 -13.77 -9.03
CA GLY A 374 12.12 -13.04 -8.29
C GLY A 374 11.74 -12.84 -6.82
N TYR A 375 10.51 -12.40 -6.56
CA TYR A 375 9.99 -12.24 -5.20
C TYR A 375 9.98 -13.55 -4.41
N LYS A 376 9.45 -14.62 -4.99
CA LYS A 376 9.35 -15.92 -4.30
C LYS A 376 10.72 -16.57 -4.09
N VAL A 377 11.65 -16.38 -5.03
CA VAL A 377 13.04 -16.82 -4.88
C VAL A 377 13.73 -16.04 -3.78
N HIS A 378 13.60 -14.71 -3.75
CA HIS A 378 14.17 -13.88 -2.69
C HIS A 378 13.66 -14.29 -1.31
N LYS A 379 12.34 -14.45 -1.13
CA LYS A 379 11.76 -14.95 0.13
C LYS A 379 12.27 -16.34 0.51
N LEU A 380 12.36 -17.24 -0.45
CA LEU A 380 12.88 -18.59 -0.23
C LEU A 380 14.34 -18.56 0.24
N ILE A 381 15.20 -17.77 -0.40
CA ILE A 381 16.60 -17.61 -0.02
C ILE A 381 16.71 -17.00 1.36
N GLY A 382 15.94 -15.96 1.68
CA GLY A 382 15.93 -15.31 2.99
C GLY A 382 15.53 -16.26 4.12
N GLU A 383 14.42 -17.00 3.99
CA GLU A 383 13.99 -17.97 5.01
C GLU A 383 14.99 -19.12 5.16
N LEU A 384 15.64 -19.53 4.07
CA LEU A 384 16.70 -20.51 4.15
C LEU A 384 17.93 -19.93 4.86
N ALA A 385 18.37 -18.71 4.55
CA ALA A 385 19.58 -18.10 5.12
C ALA A 385 19.59 -18.07 6.66
N GLY A 386 18.42 -17.88 7.28
CA GLY A 386 18.26 -17.90 8.74
C GLY A 386 18.29 -19.28 9.42
N LYS A 387 18.60 -20.36 8.69
CA LYS A 387 18.69 -21.72 9.24
C LYS A 387 20.13 -22.26 9.14
N GLU A 388 20.67 -22.71 10.26
CA GLU A 388 22.01 -23.30 10.34
C GLU A 388 22.06 -24.70 9.69
N GLY A 389 23.16 -25.00 8.98
CA GLY A 389 23.45 -26.33 8.42
C GLY A 389 23.26 -26.50 6.90
N LYS A 390 23.66 -27.67 6.38
CA LYS A 390 23.48 -28.05 4.96
C LYS A 390 22.00 -28.33 4.68
N LYS A 391 21.38 -27.45 3.89
CA LYS A 391 19.96 -27.54 3.51
C LYS A 391 19.75 -28.71 2.55
N GLY A 392 18.98 -29.70 2.99
CA GLY A 392 18.55 -30.79 2.12
C GLY A 392 17.49 -30.33 1.10
N ILE A 393 17.39 -31.03 -0.03
CA ILE A 393 16.34 -30.79 -1.05
C ILE A 393 14.93 -30.85 -0.44
N LYS A 394 14.73 -31.73 0.55
CA LYS A 394 13.47 -31.85 1.29
C LYS A 394 13.09 -30.55 2.00
N GLU A 395 14.05 -29.91 2.66
CA GLU A 395 13.85 -28.66 3.39
C GLU A 395 13.56 -27.48 2.45
N ILE A 396 14.26 -27.40 1.31
CA ILE A 396 13.97 -26.40 0.26
C ILE A 396 12.53 -26.57 -0.22
N ARG A 397 12.11 -27.81 -0.48
CA ARG A 397 10.76 -28.11 -0.96
C ARG A 397 9.68 -27.78 0.07
N GLU A 398 9.90 -28.11 1.34
CA GLU A 398 8.96 -27.78 2.43
C GLU A 398 8.85 -26.28 2.63
N THR A 399 9.98 -25.57 2.62
CA THR A 399 10.04 -24.11 2.71
C THR A 399 9.32 -23.44 1.54
N ALA A 400 9.56 -23.90 0.30
CA ALA A 400 8.85 -23.41 -0.88
C ALA A 400 7.33 -23.66 -0.82
N LYS A 401 6.89 -24.79 -0.25
CA LYS A 401 5.47 -25.09 -0.03
C LYS A 401 4.84 -24.19 1.04
N ARG A 402 5.54 -23.92 2.14
CA ARG A 402 5.09 -22.98 3.19
C ARG A 402 4.93 -21.57 2.63
N GLN A 403 5.92 -21.10 1.87
CA GLN A 403 5.90 -19.80 1.19
C GLN A 403 4.92 -19.69 0.01
N ALA A 404 4.14 -20.75 -0.26
CA ALA A 404 3.22 -20.82 -1.38
C ALA A 404 3.89 -20.41 -2.72
N PHE A 405 5.11 -20.93 -2.97
CA PHE A 405 5.92 -20.57 -4.14
C PHE A 405 5.15 -20.82 -5.45
N GLY A 406 4.71 -22.06 -5.68
CA GLY A 406 3.95 -22.44 -6.88
C GLY A 406 2.69 -21.59 -7.10
N PRO A 407 1.76 -21.52 -6.12
CA PRO A 407 0.61 -20.64 -6.18
C PRO A 407 0.93 -19.17 -6.49
N GLY A 408 2.01 -18.62 -5.93
CA GLY A 408 2.43 -17.24 -6.20
C GLY A 408 2.97 -17.03 -7.61
N VAL A 409 3.70 -18.00 -8.17
CA VAL A 409 4.17 -17.97 -9.57
C VAL A 409 2.99 -18.09 -10.53
N ASP A 410 2.04 -18.98 -10.24
CA ASP A 410 0.82 -19.13 -11.03
C ASP A 410 -0.03 -17.86 -11.01
N ALA A 411 -0.18 -17.22 -9.84
CA ALA A 411 -0.82 -15.91 -9.74
C ALA A 411 -0.14 -14.88 -10.64
N GLY A 412 1.19 -14.94 -10.79
CA GLY A 412 1.95 -14.12 -11.73
C GLY A 412 1.57 -14.37 -13.20
N LYS A 413 1.51 -15.64 -13.60
CA LYS A 413 1.12 -16.05 -14.96
C LYS A 413 -0.31 -15.63 -15.31
N TYR A 414 -1.27 -15.95 -14.44
CA TYR A 414 -2.70 -15.68 -14.70
C TYR A 414 -3.02 -14.20 -14.55
N GLY A 415 -2.46 -13.53 -13.52
CA GLY A 415 -2.60 -12.09 -13.31
C GLY A 415 -2.03 -11.30 -14.49
N GLY A 416 -0.81 -11.63 -14.94
CA GLY A 416 -0.20 -10.97 -16.10
C GLY A 416 -1.01 -11.14 -17.39
N SER A 417 -1.65 -12.30 -17.58
CA SER A 417 -2.53 -12.53 -18.73
C SER A 417 -3.81 -11.69 -18.66
N TYR A 418 -4.39 -11.56 -17.47
CA TYR A 418 -5.58 -10.75 -17.22
C TYR A 418 -5.29 -9.26 -17.42
N GLY A 419 -4.24 -8.73 -16.80
CA GLY A 419 -3.83 -7.33 -16.97
C GLY A 419 -3.54 -6.97 -18.43
N LEU A 420 -2.86 -7.87 -19.16
CA LEU A 420 -2.65 -7.68 -20.59
C LEU A 420 -3.98 -7.63 -21.36
N LYS A 421 -4.94 -8.52 -21.06
CA LYS A 421 -6.26 -8.52 -21.73
C LYS A 421 -6.96 -7.18 -21.51
N LEU A 422 -6.97 -6.72 -20.26
CA LEU A 422 -7.67 -5.50 -19.84
C LEU A 422 -7.06 -4.24 -20.47
N CYS A 423 -5.74 -4.16 -20.58
CA CYS A 423 -5.04 -3.00 -21.14
C CYS A 423 -4.67 -3.13 -22.63
N LYS A 424 -5.12 -4.18 -23.32
CA LYS A 424 -4.94 -4.34 -24.78
C LYS A 424 -5.87 -3.42 -25.58
N THR A 425 -7.03 -3.10 -25.02
CA THR A 425 -8.15 -2.41 -25.68
C THR A 425 -8.12 -0.89 -25.55
N THR A 426 -7.18 -0.34 -24.78
CA THR A 426 -7.14 1.11 -24.53
C THR A 426 -6.14 1.80 -25.45
N PRO A 427 -6.51 2.86 -26.20
CA PRO A 427 -5.59 3.54 -27.11
C PRO A 427 -4.38 4.11 -26.36
N LYS A 428 -3.18 3.94 -26.92
CA LYS A 428 -1.92 4.49 -26.40
C LYS A 428 -2.03 6.02 -26.17
N GLU A 429 -2.80 6.70 -27.01
CA GLU A 429 -3.06 8.15 -26.97
C GLU A 429 -3.92 8.60 -25.76
N HIS A 430 -4.76 7.72 -25.22
CA HIS A 430 -5.60 8.03 -24.06
C HIS A 430 -4.78 8.15 -22.76
N TRP A 431 -3.62 7.50 -22.70
CA TRP A 431 -2.77 7.45 -21.52
C TRP A 431 -1.66 8.49 -21.52
N LEU A 432 -1.04 8.74 -22.68
CA LEU A 432 0.04 9.72 -22.82
C LEU A 432 -0.45 11.17 -22.63
N LYS A 433 -1.75 11.45 -22.82
CA LYS A 433 -2.34 12.78 -22.57
C LYS A 433 -2.63 13.07 -21.09
N ASN A 434 -2.52 12.08 -20.19
CA ASN A 434 -2.90 12.22 -18.78
C ASN A 434 -1.74 11.97 -17.78
N GLU A 435 -0.49 11.88 -18.25
CA GLU A 435 0.65 12.05 -17.34
C GLU A 435 0.77 13.54 -17.00
N PRO A 436 0.76 13.95 -15.72
CA PRO A 436 1.25 15.26 -15.36
C PRO A 436 2.73 15.30 -15.76
N THR A 437 3.09 16.20 -16.68
CA THR A 437 4.48 16.65 -16.82
C THR A 437 4.88 17.31 -15.50
N SER A 438 5.39 16.53 -14.57
CA SER A 438 5.97 17.01 -13.31
C SER A 438 7.36 16.40 -13.13
N ALA A 439 8.30 16.81 -13.98
CA ALA A 439 9.58 17.26 -13.47
C ALA A 439 9.49 18.79 -13.39
N PRO A 440 9.97 19.45 -12.33
CA PRO A 440 10.11 20.89 -12.35
C PRO A 440 10.96 21.25 -13.57
N LYS A 441 10.39 22.01 -14.51
CA LYS A 441 11.20 22.70 -15.51
C LYS A 441 12.07 23.69 -14.74
N THR A 442 13.35 23.37 -14.60
CA THR A 442 14.36 24.40 -14.40
C THR A 442 14.27 25.34 -15.60
N ASN A 443 14.21 26.64 -15.33
CA ASN A 443 14.27 27.67 -16.35
C ASN A 443 15.57 27.51 -17.13
N GLU A 444 15.47 27.10 -18.39
CA GLU A 444 16.49 27.41 -19.40
C GLU A 444 15.83 28.41 -20.35
N GLY A 445 16.24 29.66 -20.21
CA GLY A 445 16.05 30.67 -21.24
C GLY A 445 16.97 30.39 -22.41
N ASP A 446 16.43 30.69 -23.59
CA ASP A 446 17.11 31.05 -24.84
C ASP A 446 18.27 30.17 -25.31
N VAL A 447 18.03 29.36 -26.35
CA VAL A 447 18.85 29.30 -27.59
C VAL A 447 18.02 28.61 -28.70
N PRO A 448 18.11 29.05 -29.97
CA PRO A 448 17.09 28.89 -30.99
C PRO A 448 17.19 27.63 -31.85
N SER A 449 16.13 27.45 -32.64
CA SER A 449 15.86 26.38 -33.60
C SER A 449 16.81 26.31 -34.80
N GLU A 450 16.82 25.12 -35.41
CA GLU A 450 17.33 24.76 -36.75
C GLU A 450 18.86 24.59 -36.86
N LEU A 451 19.31 23.37 -37.16
CA LEU A 451 19.82 23.02 -38.49
C LEU A 451 20.33 21.57 -38.56
N ASP A 452 20.31 21.10 -39.79
CA ASP A 452 20.49 19.75 -40.30
C ASP A 452 21.91 19.18 -40.20
N ALA A 453 21.99 17.94 -40.69
CA ALA A 453 23.12 17.08 -40.95
C ALA A 453 24.41 17.71 -41.51
N ASP A 454 25.48 16.93 -41.35
CA ASP A 454 26.79 17.02 -42.00
C ASP A 454 27.69 18.18 -41.59
N ASP A 455 28.65 17.92 -40.69
CA ASP A 455 30.06 18.00 -41.09
C ASP A 455 30.99 17.36 -40.06
N LEU A 456 31.85 16.48 -40.55
CA LEU A 456 33.01 15.95 -39.84
C LEU A 456 34.07 17.05 -39.71
N SER A 457 34.65 17.20 -38.53
CA SER A 457 36.02 17.71 -38.40
C SER A 457 36.75 16.96 -37.28
N PRO A 458 37.95 16.40 -37.55
CA PRO A 458 38.71 15.60 -36.61
C PRO A 458 39.75 16.47 -35.91
N GLU A 459 39.44 16.99 -34.73
CA GLU A 459 40.44 17.66 -33.89
C GLU A 459 39.88 17.84 -32.48
N LEU A 460 40.05 16.81 -31.64
CA LEU A 460 40.12 16.90 -30.16
C LEU A 460 40.38 15.49 -29.58
N GLU A 461 41.35 14.78 -30.16
CA GLU A 461 42.26 13.94 -29.36
C GLU A 461 43.33 14.87 -28.81
N GLU A 462 43.08 15.47 -27.65
CA GLU A 462 44.10 15.71 -26.63
C GLU A 462 43.41 16.25 -25.38
N VAL A 463 43.59 15.53 -24.27
CA VAL A 463 43.12 15.84 -22.91
C VAL A 463 41.64 15.51 -22.62
N LEU A 464 41.31 14.21 -22.65
CA LEU A 464 40.78 13.43 -21.52
C LEU A 464 40.57 11.96 -21.89
#